data_AF-A0A1G4QI66-F1
#
_entry.id   AF-A0A1G4QI66-F1
#
_cell.length_a   1.000
_cell.length_b   1.000
_cell.length_c   1.000
_cell.angle_alpha   90.00
_cell.angle_beta   90.00
_cell.angle_gamma   90.00
#
_symmetry.space_group_name_H-M   'P 1'
#
loop_
_entity.id
_entity.type
_entity.pdbx_description
1 polymer ?
#
loop_
_entity_poly.entity_id
_entity_poly.type
_entity_poly.pdbx_seq_one_letter_code
_entity_poly.pdbx_strand_id
1 'polypeptide(L)'
;MADDDLFFNMDDDDDELLASCLREEAEKAKKESEMRRYREITKGTDVTPEELYTYYHARKRRSKYKKLTEQQLYKRIKTMCRENNIPEELDIYIVSALMEIFRKDTVRPILLIGNPGCGKTYLAKVVADVAGLGFHQISAPGAGVGRGLTGDSKTYRSSKYGELVSAIVNTESRNPVVLIDEIDKDSRKRENDHSITNELLSALDGSRRVYDNFLQEMVDTSGIIFILTANSEELIPEWLIDRCCKIFFPVPTKDRIVSIVRRYIAGVIDTGKCDGRVSIPDEVMDYLVNSLYDKGVRSIRQYQSLAETACDIAYCTMMDAEQSHIVVTEAMIDDARKEFMKHRHRGIGFAS
;
A
#
# COMPACT_ATOMS: atom_id res chain seq x y z
N MET A 1 0.21 -21.11 -78.11
CA MET A 1 -0.84 -20.26 -77.54
C MET A 1 -0.91 -20.60 -76.07
N ALA A 2 -0.89 -19.55 -75.25
CA ALA A 2 -0.75 -19.60 -73.80
C ALA A 2 -1.88 -20.40 -73.15
N ASP A 3 -1.54 -21.11 -72.07
CA ASP A 3 -2.43 -21.27 -70.93
C ASP A 3 -1.59 -21.01 -69.67
N ASP A 4 -2.03 -19.99 -68.95
CA ASP A 4 -1.51 -19.48 -67.69
C ASP A 4 -1.81 -20.48 -66.57
N ASP A 5 -0.78 -21.13 -66.02
CA ASP A 5 -0.84 -21.69 -64.66
C ASP A 5 -0.13 -20.70 -63.72
N LEU A 6 -0.83 -19.61 -63.44
CA LEU A 6 -0.61 -18.76 -62.26
C LEU A 6 -1.06 -19.56 -61.02
N PHE A 7 -0.21 -20.46 -60.55
CA PHE A 7 -0.29 -20.91 -59.17
C PHE A 7 0.08 -19.72 -58.29
N PHE A 8 -0.95 -18.98 -57.87
CA PHE A 8 -0.89 -18.11 -56.70
C PHE A 8 -0.47 -18.98 -55.51
N ASN A 9 0.78 -18.87 -55.10
CA ASN A 9 1.16 -19.22 -53.74
C ASN A 9 0.42 -18.21 -52.85
N MET A 10 -0.78 -18.57 -52.38
CA MET A 10 -1.36 -17.92 -51.22
C MET A 10 -0.52 -18.39 -50.03
N ASP A 11 0.18 -17.43 -49.46
CA ASP A 11 1.31 -17.56 -48.56
C ASP A 11 0.89 -18.19 -47.21
N ASP A 12 1.76 -19.02 -46.61
CA ASP A 12 1.63 -19.52 -45.23
C ASP A 12 1.40 -18.37 -44.21
N ASP A 13 1.82 -17.16 -44.57
CA ASP A 13 1.62 -15.92 -43.81
C ASP A 13 0.14 -15.47 -43.76
N ASP A 14 -0.66 -15.72 -44.81
CA ASP A 14 -2.08 -15.35 -44.86
C ASP A 14 -2.94 -16.25 -43.96
N ASP A 15 -2.60 -17.55 -43.88
CA ASP A 15 -3.26 -18.51 -43.00
C ASP A 15 -2.95 -18.24 -41.51
N GLU A 16 -1.73 -17.81 -41.19
CA GLU A 16 -1.36 -17.40 -39.82
C GLU A 16 -2.06 -16.09 -39.43
N LEU A 17 -2.19 -15.14 -40.36
CA LEU A 17 -2.92 -13.89 -40.15
C LEU A 17 -4.41 -14.16 -39.92
N LEU A 18 -5.03 -15.02 -40.74
CA LEU A 18 -6.44 -15.40 -40.61
C LEU A 18 -6.71 -16.13 -39.29
N ALA A 19 -5.82 -17.03 -38.89
CA ALA A 19 -5.88 -17.72 -37.59
C ALA A 19 -5.74 -16.74 -36.41
N SER A 20 -4.92 -15.69 -36.53
CA SER A 20 -4.77 -14.65 -35.51
C SER A 20 -6.04 -13.81 -35.38
N CYS A 21 -6.66 -13.41 -36.49
CA CYS A 21 -7.91 -12.65 -36.51
C CYS A 21 -9.07 -13.46 -35.91
N LEU A 22 -9.20 -14.74 -36.28
CA LEU A 22 -10.22 -15.62 -35.72
C LEU A 22 -10.06 -15.83 -34.21
N ARG A 23 -8.82 -15.89 -33.69
CA ARG A 23 -8.55 -15.95 -32.24
C ARG A 23 -8.97 -14.67 -31.54
N GLU A 24 -8.66 -13.51 -32.10
CA GLU A 24 -9.07 -12.23 -31.53
C GLU A 24 -10.60 -12.07 -31.52
N GLU A 25 -11.29 -12.47 -32.58
CA GLU A 25 -12.75 -12.42 -32.67
C GLU A 25 -13.40 -13.35 -31.64
N ALA A 26 -12.86 -14.56 -31.46
CA ALA A 26 -13.32 -15.50 -30.44
C ALA A 26 -13.11 -14.96 -29.01
N GLU A 27 -11.97 -14.32 -28.73
CA GLU A 27 -11.71 -13.69 -27.43
C GLU A 27 -12.65 -12.51 -27.17
N LYS A 28 -12.91 -11.67 -28.17
CA LYS A 28 -13.87 -10.56 -28.09
C LYS A 28 -15.28 -11.06 -27.82
N ALA A 29 -15.74 -12.08 -28.55
CA ALA A 29 -17.05 -12.69 -28.36
C ALA A 29 -17.20 -13.31 -26.97
N LYS A 30 -16.17 -14.01 -26.48
CA LYS A 30 -16.14 -14.58 -25.12
C LYS A 30 -16.23 -13.48 -24.06
N LYS A 31 -15.42 -12.43 -24.19
CA LYS A 31 -15.45 -11.28 -23.28
C LYS A 31 -16.83 -10.62 -23.27
N GLU A 32 -17.46 -10.43 -24.43
CA GLU A 32 -18.79 -9.83 -24.51
C GLU A 32 -19.86 -10.70 -23.83
N SER A 33 -19.80 -12.02 -24.01
CA SER A 33 -20.64 -12.99 -23.32
C SER A 33 -20.53 -12.88 -21.79
N GLU A 34 -19.30 -12.83 -21.27
CA GLU A 34 -19.05 -12.69 -19.82
C GLU A 34 -19.53 -11.33 -19.29
N MET A 35 -19.27 -10.25 -20.05
CA MET A 35 -19.72 -8.90 -19.69
C MET A 35 -21.24 -8.77 -19.61
N ARG A 36 -21.99 -9.46 -20.48
CA ARG A 36 -23.46 -9.53 -20.38
C ARG A 36 -23.90 -10.18 -19.06
N ARG A 37 -23.27 -11.30 -18.68
CA ARG A 37 -23.54 -11.98 -17.40
C ARG A 37 -23.21 -11.07 -16.21
N TYR A 38 -22.08 -10.37 -16.23
CA TYR A 38 -21.70 -9.47 -15.14
C TYR A 38 -22.65 -8.28 -15.01
N ARG A 39 -23.15 -7.70 -16.12
CA ARG A 39 -24.18 -6.65 -16.08
C ARG A 39 -25.46 -7.07 -15.37
N GLU A 40 -25.86 -8.32 -15.49
CA GLU A 40 -27.02 -8.83 -14.76
C GLU A 40 -26.72 -8.97 -13.27
N ILE A 41 -25.53 -9.45 -12.91
CA ILE A 41 -25.09 -9.63 -11.52
C ILE A 41 -24.99 -8.30 -10.79
N THR A 42 -24.48 -7.26 -11.45
CA THR A 42 -24.18 -5.97 -10.83
C THR A 42 -25.34 -4.98 -10.83
N LYS A 43 -26.46 -5.33 -11.47
CA LYS A 43 -27.63 -4.46 -11.58
C LYS A 43 -28.17 -4.07 -10.21
N GLY A 44 -28.15 -2.76 -9.90
CA GLY A 44 -28.64 -2.22 -8.62
C GLY A 44 -27.66 -2.35 -7.45
N THR A 45 -26.40 -2.69 -7.73
CA THR A 45 -25.30 -2.79 -6.77
C THR A 45 -24.28 -1.67 -6.98
N ASP A 46 -23.31 -1.52 -6.09
CA ASP A 46 -22.21 -0.55 -6.23
C ASP A 46 -20.99 -1.12 -6.99
N VAL A 47 -21.16 -2.30 -7.61
CA VAL A 47 -20.12 -3.00 -8.36
C VAL A 47 -20.31 -2.76 -9.84
N THR A 48 -19.23 -2.59 -10.60
CA THR A 48 -19.30 -2.51 -12.07
C THR A 48 -19.03 -3.86 -12.73
N PRO A 49 -19.59 -4.13 -13.92
CA PRO A 49 -19.24 -5.34 -14.69
C PRO A 49 -17.74 -5.45 -14.96
N GLU A 50 -17.06 -4.33 -15.14
CA GLU A 50 -15.62 -4.25 -15.36
C GLU A 50 -14.84 -4.69 -14.10
N GLU A 51 -15.26 -4.29 -12.89
CA GLU A 51 -14.65 -4.75 -11.65
C GLU A 51 -14.73 -6.28 -11.51
N LEU A 52 -15.88 -6.89 -11.82
CA LEU A 52 -16.03 -8.35 -11.81
C LEU A 52 -15.16 -9.02 -12.88
N TYR A 53 -15.12 -8.46 -14.08
CA TYR A 53 -14.26 -8.96 -15.14
C TYR A 53 -12.79 -8.96 -14.71
N THR A 54 -12.33 -7.85 -14.12
CA THR A 54 -10.98 -7.72 -13.58
C THR A 54 -10.70 -8.78 -12.51
N TYR A 55 -11.60 -8.99 -11.56
CA TYR A 55 -11.43 -10.02 -10.53
C TYR A 55 -11.27 -11.43 -11.12
N TYR A 56 -12.16 -11.84 -12.03
CA TYR A 56 -12.14 -13.19 -12.59
C TYR A 56 -10.96 -13.43 -13.54
N HIS A 57 -10.45 -12.39 -14.20
CA HIS A 57 -9.32 -12.50 -15.14
C HIS A 57 -7.97 -12.05 -14.58
N ALA A 58 -7.93 -11.52 -13.35
CA ALA A 58 -6.68 -11.14 -12.69
C ALA A 58 -5.73 -12.34 -12.62
N ARG A 59 -4.45 -12.10 -12.95
CA ARG A 59 -3.38 -13.10 -12.88
C ARG A 59 -2.38 -12.71 -11.80
N LYS A 60 -1.55 -13.65 -11.36
CA LYS A 60 -0.42 -13.33 -10.48
C LYS A 60 0.58 -12.47 -11.24
N ARG A 61 0.94 -11.31 -10.70
CA ARG A 61 2.07 -10.52 -11.18
C ARG A 61 3.35 -11.29 -10.92
N ARG A 62 4.14 -11.51 -11.97
CA ARG A 62 5.46 -12.12 -11.86
C ARG A 62 6.45 -11.06 -11.40
N SER A 63 7.26 -11.40 -10.40
CA SER A 63 8.37 -10.54 -9.98
C SER A 63 9.31 -10.27 -11.16
N LYS A 64 9.69 -9.00 -11.32
CA LYS A 64 10.72 -8.55 -12.27
C LYS A 64 12.10 -9.16 -11.98
N TYR A 65 12.29 -9.69 -10.77
CA TYR A 65 13.56 -10.20 -10.26
C TYR A 65 13.76 -11.70 -10.46
N LYS A 66 12.82 -12.40 -11.14
CA LYS A 66 12.87 -13.85 -11.35
C LYS A 66 14.12 -14.34 -12.10
N LYS A 67 14.82 -13.45 -12.82
CA LYS A 67 16.05 -13.76 -13.57
C LYS A 67 17.34 -13.56 -12.77
N LEU A 68 17.27 -12.96 -11.58
CA LEU A 68 18.46 -12.69 -10.77
C LEU A 68 18.84 -13.91 -9.93
N THR A 69 20.14 -14.05 -9.68
CA THR A 69 20.65 -15.01 -8.69
C THR A 69 20.28 -14.56 -7.27
N GLU A 70 20.24 -15.50 -6.31
CA GLU A 70 19.94 -15.18 -4.90
C GLU A 70 20.91 -14.13 -4.33
N GLN A 71 22.20 -14.18 -4.69
CA GLN A 71 23.18 -13.19 -4.23
C GLN A 71 22.92 -11.79 -4.81
N GLN A 72 22.56 -11.69 -6.10
CA GLN A 72 22.22 -10.41 -6.70
C GLN A 72 20.95 -9.83 -6.10
N LEU A 73 19.95 -10.68 -5.86
CA LEU A 73 18.70 -10.32 -5.22
C LEU A 73 18.94 -9.82 -3.78
N TYR A 74 19.78 -10.52 -3.01
CA TYR A 74 20.17 -10.10 -1.65
C TYR A 74 20.82 -8.72 -1.66
N LYS A 75 21.81 -8.50 -2.52
CA LYS A 75 22.49 -7.21 -2.65
C LYS A 75 21.50 -6.13 -3.04
N ARG A 76 20.60 -6.41 -3.99
CA ARG A 76 19.57 -5.45 -4.43
C ARG A 76 18.63 -5.08 -3.29
N ILE A 77 18.11 -6.05 -2.55
CA ILE A 77 17.23 -5.80 -1.40
C ILE A 77 17.94 -4.94 -0.35
N LYS A 78 19.18 -5.29 0.01
CA LYS A 78 19.99 -4.49 0.97
C LYS A 78 20.19 -3.04 0.50
N THR A 79 20.47 -2.84 -0.79
CA THR A 79 20.57 -1.49 -1.36
C THR A 79 19.23 -0.76 -1.27
N MET A 80 18.11 -1.40 -1.60
CA MET A 80 16.77 -0.81 -1.49
C MET A 80 16.44 -0.44 -0.05
N CYS A 81 16.82 -1.25 0.95
CA CYS A 81 16.61 -0.90 2.36
C CYS A 81 17.30 0.42 2.73
N ARG A 82 18.55 0.59 2.32
CA ARG A 82 19.33 1.83 2.54
C ARG A 82 18.73 3.01 1.78
N GLU A 83 18.41 2.81 0.51
CA GLU A 83 17.77 3.82 -0.35
C GLU A 83 16.43 4.28 0.23
N ASN A 84 15.73 3.48 1.03
CA ASN A 84 14.44 3.82 1.65
C ASN A 84 14.53 4.15 3.15
N ASN A 85 15.73 4.34 3.72
CA ASN A 85 15.92 4.65 5.17
C ASN A 85 15.21 3.65 6.11
N ILE A 86 15.15 2.38 5.70
CA ILE A 86 14.67 1.28 6.53
C ILE A 86 15.65 1.09 7.70
N PRO A 87 15.16 0.85 8.94
CA PRO A 87 16.07 0.59 10.06
C PRO A 87 16.90 -0.67 9.80
N GLU A 88 18.21 -0.61 10.07
CA GLU A 88 19.12 -1.74 9.81
C GLU A 88 18.74 -2.98 10.64
N GLU A 89 18.13 -2.78 11.81
CA GLU A 89 17.60 -3.84 12.66
C GLU A 89 16.51 -4.66 11.97
N LEU A 90 15.82 -4.07 10.99
CA LEU A 90 14.77 -4.73 10.22
C LEU A 90 15.29 -5.45 8.98
N ASP A 91 16.54 -5.22 8.60
CA ASP A 91 17.09 -5.75 7.34
C ASP A 91 16.96 -7.27 7.25
N ILE A 92 17.29 -8.00 8.33
CA ILE A 92 17.26 -9.46 8.33
C ILE A 92 15.84 -9.97 8.05
N TYR A 93 14.85 -9.36 8.69
CA TYR A 93 13.44 -9.75 8.54
C TYR A 93 12.91 -9.42 7.14
N ILE A 94 13.20 -8.22 6.64
CA ILE A 94 12.73 -7.75 5.33
C ILE A 94 13.39 -8.55 4.21
N VAL A 95 14.70 -8.78 4.30
CA VAL A 95 15.43 -9.64 3.36
C VAL A 95 14.84 -11.04 3.36
N SER A 96 14.61 -11.63 4.53
CA SER A 96 14.01 -12.97 4.63
C SER A 96 12.62 -13.01 4.00
N ALA A 97 11.76 -12.03 4.30
CA ALA A 97 10.40 -11.96 3.77
C ALA A 97 10.39 -11.81 2.24
N LEU A 98 11.17 -10.87 1.70
CA LEU A 98 11.26 -10.63 0.26
C LEU A 98 11.83 -11.85 -0.47
N MET A 99 12.86 -12.49 0.08
CA MET A 99 13.39 -13.75 -0.48
C MET A 99 12.32 -14.84 -0.54
N GLU A 100 11.50 -14.98 0.51
CA GLU A 100 10.41 -15.95 0.51
C GLU A 100 9.35 -15.64 -0.56
N ILE A 101 8.94 -14.37 -0.66
CA ILE A 101 8.02 -13.87 -1.70
C ILE A 101 8.55 -14.22 -3.08
N PHE A 102 9.83 -13.97 -3.36
CA PHE A 102 10.42 -14.23 -4.67
C PHE A 102 10.59 -15.72 -5.00
N ARG A 103 10.70 -16.60 -4.00
CA ARG A 103 10.86 -18.05 -4.20
C ARG A 103 9.54 -18.80 -4.30
N LYS A 104 8.58 -18.46 -3.44
CA LYS A 104 7.35 -19.24 -3.23
C LYS A 104 6.08 -18.49 -3.63
N ASP A 105 6.18 -17.25 -4.10
CA ASP A 105 5.05 -16.35 -4.34
C ASP A 105 4.11 -16.21 -3.13
N THR A 106 4.63 -16.49 -1.93
CA THR A 106 3.92 -16.51 -0.64
C THR A 106 4.90 -16.23 0.49
N VAL A 107 4.41 -15.71 1.61
CA VAL A 107 5.18 -15.50 2.83
C VAL A 107 4.26 -15.70 4.03
N ARG A 108 4.82 -16.01 5.20
CA ARG A 108 4.05 -15.93 6.44
C ARG A 108 3.55 -14.50 6.63
N PRO A 109 2.30 -14.28 7.06
CA PRO A 109 1.79 -12.93 7.37
C PRO A 109 2.76 -12.19 8.30
N ILE A 110 2.98 -10.91 8.06
CA ILE A 110 3.95 -10.11 8.83
C ILE A 110 3.18 -9.22 9.80
N LEU A 111 3.55 -9.22 11.08
CA LEU A 111 2.98 -8.32 12.09
C LEU A 111 4.04 -7.31 12.53
N LEU A 112 3.86 -6.05 12.14
CA LEU A 112 4.72 -4.93 12.50
C LEU A 112 4.20 -4.26 13.79
N ILE A 113 4.99 -4.31 14.87
CA ILE A 113 4.61 -3.75 16.18
C ILE A 113 5.56 -2.61 16.53
N GLY A 114 5.04 -1.44 16.91
CA GLY A 114 5.88 -0.36 17.42
C GLY A 114 5.15 0.97 17.54
N ASN A 115 5.83 2.01 18.00
CA ASN A 115 5.21 3.31 18.30
C ASN A 115 4.45 3.95 17.11
N PRO A 116 3.45 4.80 17.36
CA PRO A 116 2.73 5.50 16.31
C PRO A 116 3.67 6.42 15.52
N GLY A 117 3.59 6.33 14.19
CA GLY A 117 4.40 7.14 13.28
C GLY A 117 5.89 6.76 13.20
N CYS A 118 6.27 5.52 13.53
CA CYS A 118 7.63 5.02 13.31
C CYS A 118 7.91 4.52 11.86
N GLY A 119 6.88 4.47 11.00
CA GLY A 119 7.01 4.12 9.58
C GLY A 119 6.54 2.70 9.19
N LYS A 120 5.69 2.05 10.01
CA LYS A 120 5.15 0.70 9.72
C LYS A 120 4.43 0.61 8.37
N THR A 121 3.46 1.50 8.16
CA THR A 121 2.69 1.62 6.90
C THR A 121 3.60 1.91 5.71
N TYR A 122 4.60 2.77 5.89
CA TYR A 122 5.60 3.08 4.86
C TYR A 122 6.43 1.84 4.50
N LEU A 123 6.86 1.05 5.48
CA LEU A 123 7.60 -0.18 5.21
C LEU A 123 6.77 -1.16 4.37
N ALA A 124 5.48 -1.34 4.67
CA ALA A 124 4.61 -2.22 3.91
C ALA A 124 4.50 -1.80 2.44
N LYS A 125 4.40 -0.48 2.18
CA LYS A 125 4.41 0.08 0.82
C LYS A 125 5.73 -0.17 0.11
N VAL A 126 6.86 0.09 0.78
CA VAL A 126 8.20 -0.17 0.21
C VAL A 126 8.38 -1.66 -0.11
N VAL A 127 7.89 -2.57 0.73
CA VAL A 127 7.93 -4.02 0.45
C VAL A 127 7.16 -4.35 -0.83
N ALA A 128 5.95 -3.79 -1.02
CA ALA A 128 5.16 -3.99 -2.24
C ALA A 128 5.88 -3.45 -3.49
N ASP A 129 6.41 -2.23 -3.40
CA ASP A 129 7.14 -1.56 -4.48
C ASP A 129 8.40 -2.35 -4.87
N VAL A 130 9.18 -2.79 -3.88
CA VAL A 130 10.38 -3.62 -4.07
C VAL A 130 10.01 -4.99 -4.64
N ALA A 131 8.90 -5.59 -4.23
CA ALA A 131 8.44 -6.87 -4.79
C ALA A 131 7.87 -6.71 -6.22
N GLY A 132 7.52 -5.49 -6.63
CA GLY A 132 6.83 -5.21 -7.89
C GLY A 132 5.38 -5.68 -7.87
N LEU A 133 4.76 -5.72 -6.70
CA LEU A 133 3.39 -6.17 -6.47
C LEU A 133 2.47 -4.98 -6.24
N GLY A 134 1.17 -5.17 -6.48
CA GLY A 134 0.18 -4.15 -6.13
C GLY A 134 0.07 -3.98 -4.62
N PHE A 135 -0.33 -2.79 -4.18
CA PHE A 135 -0.51 -2.45 -2.77
C PHE A 135 -1.96 -2.02 -2.52
N HIS A 136 -2.60 -2.63 -1.53
CA HIS A 136 -3.93 -2.26 -1.07
C HIS A 136 -3.92 -2.09 0.45
N GLN A 137 -4.49 -1.01 0.96
CA GLN A 137 -4.49 -0.70 2.40
C GLN A 137 -5.92 -0.74 2.95
N ILE A 138 -6.08 -1.46 4.06
CA ILE A 138 -7.31 -1.61 4.81
C ILE A 138 -7.06 -1.05 6.21
N SER A 139 -7.91 -0.15 6.69
CA SER A 139 -7.85 0.36 8.07
C SER A 139 -8.74 -0.50 8.96
N ALA A 140 -8.17 -1.15 9.98
CA ALA A 140 -8.92 -2.08 10.81
C ALA A 140 -10.08 -1.42 11.60
N PRO A 141 -9.93 -0.22 12.20
CA PRO A 141 -11.06 0.46 12.86
C PRO A 141 -12.22 0.82 11.93
N GLY A 142 -11.95 1.01 10.64
CA GLY A 142 -12.94 1.43 9.65
C GLY A 142 -13.64 0.27 8.94
N ALA A 143 -12.96 -0.87 8.77
CA ALA A 143 -13.52 -1.95 7.95
C ALA A 143 -14.67 -2.72 8.64
N GLY A 144 -14.77 -2.70 9.98
CA GLY A 144 -15.93 -3.23 10.71
C GLY A 144 -17.21 -2.36 10.66
N VAL A 145 -17.12 -1.12 10.15
CA VAL A 145 -18.28 -0.24 9.90
C VAL A 145 -18.70 -0.26 8.42
N GLY A 146 -17.79 -0.70 7.53
CA GLY A 146 -18.04 -0.90 6.11
C GLY A 146 -18.47 -2.34 5.80
N ARG A 147 -17.85 -2.92 4.78
CA ARG A 147 -18.22 -4.21 4.19
C ARG A 147 -17.28 -5.36 4.63
N GLY A 148 -16.42 -5.12 5.62
CA GLY A 148 -15.42 -6.08 6.09
C GLY A 148 -14.47 -6.59 5.00
N LEU A 149 -13.86 -7.75 5.26
CA LEU A 149 -13.04 -8.49 4.31
C LEU A 149 -13.90 -9.31 3.32
N THR A 150 -15.12 -9.68 3.70
CA THR A 150 -15.98 -10.63 2.98
C THR A 150 -17.18 -10.03 2.25
N GLY A 151 -17.41 -8.72 2.34
CA GLY A 151 -18.45 -8.03 1.59
C GLY A 151 -19.85 -8.22 2.18
N ASP A 152 -20.82 -7.53 1.57
CA ASP A 152 -22.22 -7.59 1.97
C ASP A 152 -22.98 -8.68 1.22
N SER A 153 -24.11 -9.11 1.79
CA SER A 153 -25.07 -9.90 1.01
C SER A 153 -25.53 -9.12 -0.23
N LYS A 154 -25.52 -9.81 -1.37
CA LYS A 154 -25.99 -9.28 -2.67
C LYS A 154 -27.43 -8.73 -2.62
N THR A 155 -28.23 -9.17 -1.65
CA THR A 155 -29.62 -8.72 -1.46
C THR A 155 -29.75 -7.28 -0.94
N TYR A 156 -28.69 -6.71 -0.37
CA TYR A 156 -28.71 -5.32 0.08
C TYR A 156 -28.62 -4.35 -1.08
N ARG A 157 -29.39 -3.26 -1.00
CA ARG A 157 -29.28 -2.13 -1.94
C ARG A 157 -27.87 -1.56 -1.82
N SER A 158 -27.23 -1.29 -2.96
CA SER A 158 -25.84 -0.82 -2.96
C SER A 158 -24.87 -1.81 -2.31
N SER A 159 -25.05 -3.12 -2.50
CA SER A 159 -24.10 -4.15 -2.07
C SER A 159 -22.80 -4.11 -2.89
N LYS A 160 -21.70 -4.59 -2.29
CA LYS A 160 -20.37 -4.72 -2.91
C LYS A 160 -19.59 -5.84 -2.24
N TYR A 161 -18.65 -6.40 -2.99
CA TYR A 161 -17.67 -7.39 -2.52
C TYR A 161 -16.77 -6.82 -1.41
N GLY A 162 -16.11 -7.71 -0.68
CA GLY A 162 -15.26 -7.36 0.46
C GLY A 162 -13.90 -6.79 0.07
N GLU A 163 -13.17 -6.28 1.07
CA GLU A 163 -11.87 -5.63 0.86
C GLU A 163 -10.81 -6.55 0.22
N LEU A 164 -10.91 -7.88 0.39
CA LEU A 164 -9.99 -8.81 -0.27
C LEU A 164 -10.20 -8.87 -1.78
N VAL A 165 -11.45 -8.83 -2.23
CA VAL A 165 -11.78 -8.73 -3.66
C VAL A 165 -11.43 -7.35 -4.18
N SER A 166 -11.69 -6.28 -3.41
CA SER A 166 -11.23 -4.92 -3.71
C SER A 166 -9.73 -4.86 -3.95
N ALA A 167 -8.93 -5.53 -3.13
CA ALA A 167 -7.48 -5.58 -3.31
C ALA A 167 -7.11 -6.19 -4.66
N ILE A 168 -7.74 -7.29 -5.07
CA ILE A 168 -7.48 -7.95 -6.36
C ILE A 168 -7.89 -7.07 -7.54
N VAL A 169 -9.07 -6.44 -7.45
CA VAL A 169 -9.60 -5.56 -8.49
C VAL A 169 -8.74 -4.31 -8.65
N ASN A 170 -8.48 -3.59 -7.57
CA ASN A 170 -7.74 -2.32 -7.60
C ASN A 170 -6.28 -2.48 -8.01
N THR A 171 -5.68 -3.64 -7.71
CA THR A 171 -4.30 -3.94 -8.09
C THR A 171 -4.18 -4.72 -9.40
N GLU A 172 -5.32 -5.16 -9.95
CA GLU A 172 -5.42 -6.03 -11.12
C GLU A 172 -4.51 -7.27 -10.99
N SER A 173 -4.43 -7.85 -9.79
CA SER A 173 -3.46 -8.89 -9.46
C SER A 173 -3.99 -9.88 -8.43
N ARG A 174 -3.65 -11.16 -8.59
CA ARG A 174 -3.97 -12.24 -7.62
C ARG A 174 -2.99 -12.35 -6.46
N ASN A 175 -1.89 -11.60 -6.48
CA ASN A 175 -0.89 -11.59 -5.42
C ASN A 175 -0.50 -10.16 -4.97
N PRO A 176 -1.48 -9.33 -4.56
CA PRO A 176 -1.19 -8.04 -3.97
C PRO A 176 -0.61 -8.16 -2.56
N VAL A 177 0.12 -7.14 -2.14
CA VAL A 177 0.39 -6.86 -0.73
C VAL A 177 -0.82 -6.14 -0.15
N VAL A 178 -1.46 -6.75 0.84
CA VAL A 178 -2.58 -6.19 1.58
C VAL A 178 -2.08 -5.78 2.96
N LEU A 179 -2.14 -4.48 3.23
CA LEU A 179 -1.84 -3.91 4.54
C LEU A 179 -3.13 -3.81 5.37
N ILE A 180 -3.13 -4.38 6.57
CA ILE A 180 -4.17 -4.18 7.58
C ILE A 180 -3.59 -3.30 8.67
N ASP A 181 -3.97 -2.03 8.64
CA ASP A 181 -3.39 -0.99 9.49
C ASP A 181 -4.16 -0.88 10.81
N GLU A 182 -3.43 -0.73 11.92
CA GLU A 182 -3.96 -0.54 13.27
C GLU A 182 -4.88 -1.68 13.76
N ILE A 183 -4.47 -2.93 13.60
CA ILE A 183 -5.26 -4.12 14.01
C ILE A 183 -5.54 -4.15 15.52
N ASP A 184 -4.68 -3.52 16.32
CA ASP A 184 -4.87 -3.35 17.77
C ASP A 184 -6.02 -2.41 18.14
N LYS A 185 -6.49 -1.60 17.18
CA LYS A 185 -7.63 -0.70 17.35
C LYS A 185 -8.93 -1.27 16.80
N ASP A 186 -8.94 -2.52 16.31
CA ASP A 186 -10.17 -3.24 15.99
C ASP A 186 -10.98 -3.42 17.29
N SER A 187 -12.00 -2.58 17.48
CA SER A 187 -12.69 -2.49 18.75
C SER A 187 -13.52 -3.75 18.99
N ARG A 188 -13.10 -4.59 19.94
CA ARG A 188 -13.88 -5.73 20.50
C ARG A 188 -15.21 -5.32 21.16
N LYS A 189 -15.65 -4.06 21.03
CA LYS A 189 -16.78 -3.48 21.77
C LYS A 189 -18.15 -3.75 21.15
N ARG A 190 -18.23 -4.39 19.99
CA ARG A 190 -19.52 -4.84 19.45
C ARG A 190 -19.53 -6.35 19.53
N GLU A 191 -20.35 -6.88 20.43
CA GLU A 191 -20.72 -8.30 20.54
C GLU A 191 -21.39 -8.85 19.25
N ASN A 192 -21.53 -8.02 18.21
CA ASN A 192 -22.08 -8.39 16.90
C ASN A 192 -20.93 -8.60 15.89
N ASP A 193 -20.42 -9.84 15.85
CA ASP A 193 -20.00 -10.66 14.70
C ASP A 193 -19.24 -10.09 13.47
N HIS A 194 -18.78 -8.83 13.46
CA HIS A 194 -18.10 -8.20 12.30
C HIS A 194 -16.71 -7.64 12.65
N SER A 195 -15.94 -8.37 13.46
CA SER A 195 -14.53 -8.04 13.69
C SER A 195 -13.69 -8.58 12.52
N ILE A 196 -12.90 -7.70 11.91
CA ILE A 196 -11.92 -8.06 10.86
C ILE A 196 -10.98 -9.13 11.39
N THR A 197 -10.65 -9.05 12.68
CA THR A 197 -9.83 -10.05 13.36
C THR A 197 -10.45 -11.44 13.23
N ASN A 198 -11.76 -11.62 13.34
CA ASN A 198 -12.39 -12.94 13.14
C ASN A 198 -12.36 -13.38 11.67
N GLU A 199 -12.61 -12.48 10.73
CA GLU A 199 -12.58 -12.77 9.29
C GLU A 199 -11.16 -13.13 8.81
N LEU A 200 -10.13 -12.57 9.45
CA LEU A 200 -8.73 -12.87 9.16
C LEU A 200 -8.35 -14.32 9.45
N LEU A 201 -9.03 -14.98 10.39
CA LEU A 201 -8.70 -16.38 10.71
C LEU A 201 -8.76 -17.26 9.46
N SER A 202 -9.86 -17.18 8.71
CA SER A 202 -10.06 -17.92 7.46
C SER A 202 -9.11 -17.50 6.34
N ALA A 203 -8.73 -16.22 6.31
CA ALA A 203 -7.83 -15.67 5.30
C ALA A 203 -6.36 -16.09 5.51
N LEU A 204 -5.96 -16.26 6.76
CA LEU A 204 -4.58 -16.56 7.18
C LEU A 204 -4.34 -18.06 7.45
N ASP A 205 -5.40 -18.83 7.69
CA ASP A 205 -5.33 -20.27 7.90
C ASP A 205 -4.90 -21.05 6.66
N GLY A 206 -4.52 -22.32 6.85
CA GLY A 206 -3.93 -23.17 5.81
C GLY A 206 -4.80 -23.39 4.57
N SER A 207 -6.12 -23.19 4.66
CA SER A 207 -7.04 -23.26 3.52
C SER A 207 -6.91 -22.07 2.56
N ARG A 208 -6.47 -20.90 3.08
CA ARG A 208 -6.36 -19.61 2.38
C ARG A 208 -7.52 -19.34 1.42
N ARG A 209 -8.74 -19.57 1.92
CA ARG A 209 -9.99 -19.35 1.19
C ARG A 209 -11.01 -18.70 2.11
N VAL A 210 -11.64 -17.66 1.59
CA VAL A 210 -12.62 -16.86 2.33
C VAL A 210 -13.89 -16.78 1.50
N TYR A 211 -15.04 -17.00 2.12
CA TYR A 211 -16.32 -16.85 1.42
C TYR A 211 -16.68 -15.37 1.30
N ASP A 212 -16.88 -14.88 0.08
CA ASP A 212 -17.37 -13.52 -0.16
C ASP A 212 -18.90 -13.53 -0.33
N ASN A 213 -19.60 -12.73 0.46
CA ASN A 213 -21.06 -12.71 0.54
C ASN A 213 -21.72 -12.12 -0.72
N PHE A 214 -21.02 -11.22 -1.41
CA PHE A 214 -21.50 -10.59 -2.62
C PHE A 214 -21.35 -11.54 -3.82
N LEU A 215 -20.17 -12.14 -3.95
CA LEU A 215 -19.88 -13.10 -5.02
C LEU A 215 -20.56 -14.46 -4.78
N GLN A 216 -20.87 -14.78 -3.52
CA GLN A 216 -21.42 -16.08 -3.08
C GLN A 216 -20.50 -17.26 -3.45
N GLU A 217 -19.19 -17.05 -3.35
CA GLU A 217 -18.16 -18.04 -3.69
C GLU A 217 -16.96 -17.95 -2.74
N MET A 218 -16.13 -19.01 -2.75
CA MET A 218 -14.86 -19.03 -2.03
C MET A 218 -13.77 -18.30 -2.83
N VAL A 219 -13.32 -17.17 -2.30
CA VAL A 219 -12.19 -16.38 -2.82
C VAL A 219 -10.88 -16.99 -2.33
N ASP A 220 -10.00 -17.32 -3.27
CA ASP A 220 -8.64 -17.80 -2.98
C ASP A 220 -7.72 -16.64 -2.57
N THR A 221 -7.29 -16.65 -1.31
CA THR A 221 -6.37 -15.66 -0.74
C THR A 221 -4.93 -16.14 -0.76
N SER A 222 -4.63 -17.30 -1.36
CA SER A 222 -3.32 -17.95 -1.27
C SER A 222 -2.15 -17.14 -1.81
N GLY A 223 -2.41 -16.26 -2.79
CA GLY A 223 -1.43 -15.35 -3.36
C GLY A 223 -1.31 -14.01 -2.63
N ILE A 224 -2.27 -13.64 -1.77
CA ILE A 224 -2.26 -12.36 -1.07
C ILE A 224 -1.17 -12.37 0.00
N ILE A 225 -0.37 -11.31 0.04
CA ILE A 225 0.69 -11.11 1.04
C ILE A 225 0.15 -10.17 2.12
N PHE A 226 -0.07 -10.70 3.31
CA PHE A 226 -0.61 -9.93 4.42
C PHE A 226 0.50 -9.27 5.25
N ILE A 227 0.38 -7.96 5.44
CA ILE A 227 1.17 -7.18 6.40
C ILE A 227 0.18 -6.52 7.35
N LEU A 228 0.35 -6.70 8.65
CA LEU A 228 -0.48 -6.13 9.70
C LEU A 228 0.35 -5.13 10.49
N THR A 229 -0.26 -4.04 10.96
CA THR A 229 0.39 -3.10 11.86
C THR A 229 -0.35 -3.00 13.18
N ALA A 230 0.41 -2.80 14.25
CA ALA A 230 -0.12 -2.51 15.57
C ALA A 230 0.80 -1.55 16.32
N ASN A 231 0.25 -0.83 17.30
CA ASN A 231 1.06 -0.08 18.26
C ASN A 231 1.41 -0.93 19.48
N SER A 232 0.49 -1.78 19.92
CA SER A 232 0.72 -2.76 21.00
C SER A 232 0.20 -4.14 20.60
N GLU A 233 0.91 -5.20 21.00
CA GLU A 233 0.42 -6.57 20.82
C GLU A 233 -0.62 -7.00 21.87
N GLU A 234 -0.75 -6.26 22.97
CA GLU A 234 -1.65 -6.59 24.09
C GLU A 234 -3.14 -6.69 23.68
N LEU A 235 -3.53 -5.87 22.69
CA LEU A 235 -4.90 -5.81 22.19
C LEU A 235 -5.16 -6.77 21.02
N ILE A 236 -4.15 -7.54 20.60
CA ILE A 236 -4.26 -8.50 19.50
C ILE A 236 -4.48 -9.91 20.08
N PRO A 237 -5.43 -10.70 19.55
CA PRO A 237 -5.59 -12.09 19.98
C PRO A 237 -4.34 -12.93 19.72
N GLU A 238 -3.97 -13.77 20.69
CA GLU A 238 -2.79 -14.64 20.63
C GLU A 238 -2.77 -15.55 19.39
N TRP A 239 -3.94 -16.09 19.03
CA TRP A 239 -4.08 -16.96 17.86
C TRP A 239 -3.66 -16.28 16.54
N LEU A 240 -3.81 -14.95 16.43
CA LEU A 240 -3.42 -14.17 15.26
C LEU A 240 -1.92 -13.90 15.28
N ILE A 241 -1.38 -13.58 16.47
CA ILE A 241 0.04 -13.36 16.70
C ILE A 241 0.85 -14.62 16.30
N ASP A 242 0.41 -15.80 16.73
CA ASP A 242 1.10 -17.08 16.47
C ASP A 242 1.22 -17.43 14.98
N ARG A 243 0.30 -16.92 14.16
CA ARG A 243 0.29 -17.12 12.70
C ARG A 243 1.18 -16.12 11.97
N CYS A 244 1.62 -15.07 12.63
CA CYS A 244 2.41 -14.00 12.04
C CYS A 244 3.92 -14.14 12.32
N CYS A 245 4.74 -13.64 11.40
CA CYS A 245 6.11 -13.28 11.70
C CYS A 245 6.10 -11.91 12.41
N LYS A 246 6.36 -11.90 13.71
CA LYS A 246 6.45 -10.67 14.50
C LYS A 246 7.74 -9.91 14.20
N ILE A 247 7.61 -8.61 13.93
CA ILE A 247 8.73 -7.69 13.73
C ILE A 247 8.50 -6.46 14.60
N PHE A 248 9.40 -6.22 15.55
CA PHE A 248 9.39 -5.03 16.38
C PHE A 248 10.07 -3.88 15.65
N PHE A 249 9.33 -2.81 15.43
CA PHE A 249 9.81 -1.60 14.80
C PHE A 249 10.63 -0.78 15.80
N PRO A 250 11.91 -0.51 15.53
CA PRO A 250 12.75 0.22 16.46
C PRO A 250 12.29 1.68 16.56
N VAL A 251 12.54 2.27 17.74
CA VAL A 251 12.37 3.70 17.94
C VAL A 251 13.38 4.42 17.07
N PRO A 252 12.97 5.40 16.23
CA PRO A 252 13.89 6.06 15.33
C PRO A 252 14.91 6.90 16.11
N THR A 253 16.18 6.71 15.80
CA THR A 253 17.27 7.55 16.30
C THR A 253 17.15 8.96 15.73
N LYS A 254 17.75 9.93 16.41
CA LYS A 254 17.78 11.33 15.98
C LYS A 254 18.33 11.48 14.55
N ASP A 255 19.48 10.89 14.26
CA ASP A 255 20.12 10.98 12.94
C ASP A 255 19.24 10.39 11.83
N ARG A 256 18.50 9.32 12.16
CA ARG A 256 17.54 8.71 11.24
C ARG A 256 16.35 9.62 11.00
N ILE A 257 15.83 10.30 12.03
CA ILE A 257 14.77 11.30 11.88
C ILE A 257 15.24 12.42 10.95
N VAL A 258 16.43 12.97 11.18
CA VAL A 258 17.03 14.01 10.32
C VAL A 258 17.08 13.53 8.86
N SER A 259 17.63 12.34 8.61
CA SER A 259 17.71 11.76 7.27
C SER A 259 16.34 11.60 6.59
N ILE A 260 15.34 11.10 7.32
CA ILE A 260 14.00 10.88 6.79
C ILE A 260 13.29 12.20 6.50
N VAL A 261 13.35 13.17 7.42
CA VAL A 261 12.70 14.47 7.27
C VAL A 261 13.35 15.28 6.15
N ARG A 262 14.68 15.26 6.04
CA ARG A 262 15.41 15.92 4.96
C ARG A 262 14.95 15.41 3.59
N ARG A 263 14.90 14.09 3.40
CA ARG A 263 14.44 13.49 2.14
C ARG A 263 12.97 13.80 1.86
N TYR A 264 12.13 13.73 2.88
CA TYR A 264 10.72 14.06 2.76
C TYR A 264 10.51 15.48 2.25
N ILE A 265 11.18 16.45 2.90
CA ILE A 265 11.06 17.87 2.57
C ILE A 265 11.65 18.19 1.21
N ALA A 266 12.77 17.58 0.81
CA ALA A 266 13.28 17.71 -0.55
C ALA A 266 12.20 17.33 -1.57
N GLY A 267 11.51 16.20 -1.36
CA GLY A 267 10.39 15.80 -2.22
C GLY A 267 9.22 16.80 -2.21
N VAL A 268 8.85 17.33 -1.03
CA VAL A 268 7.78 18.33 -0.91
C VAL A 268 8.13 19.66 -1.59
N ILE A 269 9.40 20.07 -1.53
CA ILE A 269 9.89 21.29 -2.18
C ILE A 269 9.90 21.11 -3.71
N ASP A 270 10.37 19.97 -4.20
CA ASP A 270 10.53 19.67 -5.63
C ASP A 270 9.19 19.39 -6.35
N THR A 271 8.25 18.73 -5.66
CA THR A 271 6.96 18.31 -6.26
C THR A 271 5.76 19.11 -5.78
N GLY A 272 5.93 19.94 -4.76
CA GLY A 272 4.85 20.61 -4.04
C GLY A 272 4.83 22.13 -4.17
N LYS A 273 4.15 22.75 -3.20
CA LYS A 273 3.69 24.16 -3.23
C LYS A 273 4.78 25.22 -3.38
N CYS A 274 6.03 24.87 -3.09
CA CYS A 274 7.14 25.82 -3.05
C CYS A 274 7.92 25.91 -4.36
N ASP A 275 7.72 24.99 -5.31
CA ASP A 275 8.31 25.00 -6.66
C ASP A 275 9.82 25.30 -6.65
N GLY A 276 10.56 24.67 -5.73
CA GLY A 276 12.01 24.89 -5.54
C GLY A 276 12.43 26.26 -4.97
N ARG A 277 11.49 27.14 -4.58
CA ARG A 277 11.78 28.50 -4.08
C ARG A 277 12.01 28.61 -2.58
N VAL A 278 11.86 27.50 -1.85
CA VAL A 278 12.12 27.41 -0.41
C VAL A 278 13.28 26.46 -0.19
N SER A 279 14.22 26.83 0.67
CA SER A 279 15.34 25.99 1.08
C SER A 279 15.46 25.92 2.59
N ILE A 280 15.88 24.77 3.11
CA ILE A 280 16.15 24.56 4.54
C ILE A 280 17.63 24.20 4.72
N PRO A 281 18.43 25.05 5.37
CA PRO A 281 19.82 24.73 5.71
C PRO A 281 19.91 23.56 6.68
N ASP A 282 21.00 22.79 6.64
CA ASP A 282 21.19 21.63 7.52
C ASP A 282 21.14 22.00 9.01
N GLU A 283 21.69 23.15 9.38
CA GLU A 283 21.65 23.66 10.76
C GLU A 283 20.22 23.88 11.25
N VAL A 284 19.35 24.43 10.39
CA VAL A 284 17.93 24.68 10.70
C VAL A 284 17.15 23.36 10.74
N MET A 285 17.51 22.39 9.90
CA MET A 285 16.94 21.04 9.94
C MET A 285 17.27 20.34 11.26
N ASP A 286 18.53 20.45 11.72
CA ASP A 286 18.96 19.90 13.00
C ASP A 286 18.26 20.60 14.16
N TYR A 287 18.11 21.93 14.10
CA TYR A 287 17.33 22.70 15.08
C TYR A 287 15.87 22.22 15.15
N LEU A 288 15.22 22.03 14.01
CA LEU A 288 13.85 21.50 13.92
C LEU A 288 13.75 20.14 14.62
N VAL A 289 14.66 19.22 14.33
CA VAL A 289 14.64 17.89 14.95
C VAL A 289 14.93 17.98 16.46
N ASN A 290 15.91 18.77 16.90
CA ASN A 290 16.20 18.97 18.33
C ASN A 290 14.99 19.47 19.10
N SER A 291 14.26 20.42 18.50
CA SER A 291 13.12 21.09 19.14
C SER A 291 12.01 20.14 19.59
N LEU A 292 11.87 18.98 18.94
CA LEU A 292 10.91 17.93 19.25
C LEU A 292 11.55 16.72 19.93
N TYR A 293 12.76 16.34 19.53
CA TYR A 293 13.43 15.14 20.03
C TYR A 293 13.74 15.25 21.53
N ASP A 294 14.16 16.43 21.99
CA ASP A 294 14.47 16.70 23.40
C ASP A 294 13.21 16.73 24.28
N LYS A 295 12.03 16.84 23.66
CA LYS A 295 10.71 16.75 24.32
C LYS A 295 10.14 15.33 24.30
N GLY A 296 10.92 14.33 23.90
CA GLY A 296 10.50 12.93 23.85
C GLY A 296 9.62 12.55 22.64
N VAL A 297 9.48 13.43 21.65
CA VAL A 297 8.71 13.09 20.43
C VAL A 297 9.51 12.10 19.59
N ARG A 298 8.89 10.99 19.22
CA ARG A 298 9.49 9.94 18.37
C ARG A 298 8.70 9.65 17.09
N SER A 299 7.55 10.30 16.91
CA SER A 299 6.70 10.14 15.73
C SER A 299 7.27 10.93 14.55
N ILE A 300 7.75 10.24 13.51
CA ILE A 300 8.32 10.86 12.29
C ILE A 300 7.31 11.81 11.65
N ARG A 301 6.02 11.44 11.66
CA ARG A 301 4.93 12.26 11.11
C ARG A 301 4.85 13.65 11.76
N GLN A 302 5.16 13.77 13.04
CA GLN A 302 5.15 15.06 13.72
C GLN A 302 6.30 15.96 13.23
N TYR A 303 7.47 15.39 12.94
CA TYR A 303 8.58 16.14 12.35
C TYR A 303 8.27 16.59 10.92
N GLN A 304 7.68 15.70 10.11
CA GLN A 304 7.24 16.03 8.74
C GLN A 304 6.24 17.18 8.75
N SER A 305 5.20 17.09 9.58
CA SER A 305 4.17 18.14 9.70
C SER A 305 4.74 19.48 10.19
N LEU A 306 5.67 19.47 11.14
CA LEU A 306 6.35 20.69 11.59
C LEU A 306 7.16 21.32 10.45
N ALA A 307 7.91 20.50 9.70
CA ALA A 307 8.72 20.96 8.59
C ALA A 307 7.88 21.50 7.41
N GLU A 308 6.73 20.88 7.11
CA GLU A 308 5.77 21.42 6.14
C GLU A 308 5.23 22.77 6.57
N THR A 309 4.83 22.90 7.84
CA THR A 309 4.29 24.16 8.38
C THR A 309 5.33 25.26 8.32
N ALA A 310 6.61 24.94 8.61
CA ALA A 310 7.71 25.88 8.46
C ALA A 310 7.91 26.31 6.99
N CYS A 311 7.79 25.38 6.03
CA CYS A 311 7.83 25.71 4.61
C CYS A 311 6.65 26.59 4.19
N ASP A 312 5.44 26.30 4.67
CA ASP A 312 4.25 27.10 4.39
C ASP A 312 4.40 28.53 4.94
N ILE A 313 4.93 28.70 6.16
CA ILE A 313 5.23 30.02 6.74
C ILE A 313 6.28 30.76 5.91
N ALA A 314 7.36 30.08 5.52
CA ALA A 314 8.40 30.67 4.69
C ALA A 314 7.85 31.12 3.34
N TYR A 315 7.02 30.28 2.70
CA TYR A 315 6.37 30.60 1.44
C TYR A 315 5.48 31.85 1.54
N CYS A 316 4.62 31.95 2.57
CA CYS A 316 3.81 33.15 2.81
C CYS A 316 4.68 34.39 3.02
N THR A 317 5.72 34.28 3.84
CA THR A 317 6.67 35.37 4.11
C THR A 317 7.36 35.85 2.82
N MET A 318 7.74 34.91 1.96
CA MET A 318 8.35 35.19 0.65
C MET A 318 7.38 35.94 -0.28
N MET A 319 6.10 35.55 -0.29
CA MET A 319 5.06 36.22 -1.08
C MET A 319 4.80 37.64 -0.58
N ASP A 320 4.69 37.85 0.73
CA ASP A 320 4.47 39.17 1.33
C ASP A 320 5.66 40.11 1.10
N ALA A 321 6.87 39.57 1.04
CA ALA A 321 8.10 40.32 0.77
C ALA A 321 8.43 40.45 -0.73
N GLU A 322 7.59 39.93 -1.61
CA GLU A 322 7.80 39.89 -3.08
C GLU A 322 9.17 39.31 -3.50
N GLN A 323 9.65 38.29 -2.78
CA GLN A 323 10.93 37.64 -3.02
C GLN A 323 10.81 36.43 -3.96
N SER A 324 11.87 36.17 -4.73
CA SER A 324 11.93 35.00 -5.64
C SER A 324 12.32 33.70 -4.93
N HIS A 325 13.01 33.78 -3.81
CA HIS A 325 13.48 32.63 -3.03
C HIS A 325 13.64 33.00 -1.55
N ILE A 326 13.39 32.04 -0.65
CA ILE A 326 13.54 32.21 0.79
C ILE A 326 14.26 31.03 1.45
N VAL A 327 14.99 31.32 2.51
CA VAL A 327 15.65 30.33 3.36
C VAL A 327 14.86 30.23 4.67
N VAL A 328 14.47 29.02 5.05
CA VAL A 328 13.79 28.77 6.33
C VAL A 328 14.74 29.10 7.48
N THR A 329 14.25 29.86 8.46
CA THR A 329 15.02 30.28 9.65
C THR A 329 14.52 29.59 10.91
N GLU A 330 15.33 29.59 11.98
CA GLU A 330 14.92 29.05 13.29
C GLU A 330 13.66 29.75 13.84
N ALA A 331 13.49 31.04 13.59
CA ALA A 331 12.30 31.79 13.99
C ALA A 331 11.03 31.25 13.32
N MET A 332 11.11 30.87 12.04
CA MET A 332 9.99 30.24 11.32
C MET A 332 9.66 28.85 11.90
N ILE A 333 10.66 28.10 12.38
CA ILE A 333 10.45 26.83 13.09
C ILE A 333 9.70 27.08 14.41
N ASP A 334 10.11 28.10 15.17
CA ASP A 334 9.46 28.44 16.43
C ASP A 334 8.01 28.88 16.22
N ASP A 335 7.74 29.65 15.17
CA ASP A 335 6.38 30.06 14.80
C ASP A 335 5.53 28.87 14.32
N ALA A 336 6.09 27.99 13.48
CA ALA A 336 5.45 26.74 13.08
C ALA A 336 5.08 25.88 14.30
N ARG A 337 5.97 25.83 15.30
CA ARG A 337 5.73 25.08 16.53
C ARG A 337 4.66 25.71 17.41
N LYS A 338 4.59 27.04 17.51
CA LYS A 338 3.48 27.73 18.20
C LYS A 338 2.14 27.37 17.55
N GLU A 339 2.08 27.37 16.23
CA GLU A 339 0.87 27.01 15.48
C GLU A 339 0.51 25.53 15.69
N PHE A 340 1.50 24.64 15.64
CA PHE A 340 1.33 23.21 15.94
C PHE A 340 0.76 22.97 17.35
N MET A 341 1.18 23.75 18.35
CA MET A 341 0.67 23.66 19.72
C MET A 341 -0.75 24.20 19.88
N LYS A 342 -1.14 25.24 19.12
CA LYS A 342 -2.52 25.75 19.08
C LYS A 342 -3.49 24.71 18.51
N HIS A 343 -3.09 23.97 17.47
CA HIS A 343 -3.91 22.92 16.89
C HIS A 343 -4.11 21.70 17.81
N ARG A 344 -3.12 21.37 18.66
CA ARG A 344 -3.30 20.34 19.70
C ARG A 344 -4.37 20.67 20.73
N HIS A 345 -4.60 21.97 21.03
CA HIS A 345 -5.62 22.39 21.98
C HIS A 345 -7.03 22.48 21.35
N ARG A 346 -7.15 22.41 20.02
CA ARG A 346 -8.43 22.48 19.29
C ARG A 346 -9.07 21.13 18.98
N GLY A 347 -8.56 20.01 19.51
CA GLY A 347 -9.28 18.74 19.46
C GLY A 347 -9.48 18.17 18.05
N ILE A 348 -8.48 18.30 17.17
CA ILE A 348 -8.42 17.46 15.97
C ILE A 348 -7.57 16.25 16.33
N GLY A 349 -8.26 15.16 16.64
CA GLY A 349 -7.70 13.93 17.17
C GLY A 349 -6.62 13.32 16.27
N PHE A 350 -5.37 13.50 16.67
CA PHE A 350 -4.38 12.44 16.55
C PHE A 350 -4.14 11.96 17.98
N ALA A 351 -4.94 10.96 18.37
CA ALA A 351 -4.86 10.33 19.66
C ALA A 351 -3.43 9.80 19.88
N SER A 352 -2.95 10.11 21.08
CA SER A 352 -1.85 9.48 21.84
C SER A 352 -1.63 8.01 21.52
#